data_AF-A0A969ADS8-F1
#
_entry.id   AF-A0A969ADS8-F1
#
_cell.length_a   1.000
_cell.length_b   1.000
_cell.length_c   1.000
_cell.angle_alpha   90.00
_cell.angle_beta   90.00
_cell.angle_gamma   90.00
#
_symmetry.space_group_name_H-M   'P 1'
#
loop_
_entity.id
_entity.type
_entity.pdbx_description
1 polymer ?
#
loop_
_entity_poly.entity_id
_entity_poly.type
_entity_poly.pdbx_seq_one_letter_code
_entity_poly.pdbx_strand_id
1 'polypeptide(L)'
;MSTQFSPQKFYSLQLLSWSITVAMTLGLLVNIPKPVTGQTQPTQSNQQSPELQEAERLNQQVEQLYQQGKYTEAIPLAEKALAIYEKVLGKEHPDVATSLNNLAGLYESQGNYSSSEPLYLRSLAIREKSFSV
;
A
#
# COMPACT_ATOMS: atom_id res chain seq x y z
N MET A 1 -10.80 3.64 -71.93
CA MET A 1 -11.04 4.77 -71.01
C MET A 1 -10.13 4.56 -69.81
N SER A 2 -9.13 5.43 -69.72
CA SER A 2 -8.02 5.41 -68.77
C SER A 2 -8.39 6.12 -67.46
N THR A 3 -7.49 6.01 -66.48
CA THR A 3 -7.40 6.71 -65.18
C THR A 3 -8.24 6.09 -64.05
N GLN A 4 -7.78 5.93 -62.81
CA GLN A 4 -6.54 6.36 -62.16
C GLN A 4 -6.27 5.47 -60.93
N PHE A 5 -5.02 5.03 -60.79
CA PHE A 5 -4.44 4.49 -59.57
C PHE A 5 -4.01 5.67 -58.69
N SER A 6 -4.43 5.75 -57.42
CA SER A 6 -3.75 6.48 -56.33
C SER A 6 -4.48 6.40 -54.98
N PRO A 7 -3.76 6.58 -53.85
CA PRO A 7 -3.73 5.52 -52.86
C PRO A 7 -3.94 6.02 -51.39
N GLN A 8 -4.09 5.06 -50.46
CA GLN A 8 -3.57 5.10 -49.07
C GLN A 8 -4.10 6.17 -48.10
N LYS A 9 -4.88 5.73 -47.10
CA LYS A 9 -4.79 6.32 -45.76
C LYS A 9 -3.64 5.63 -45.03
N PHE A 10 -2.46 6.20 -45.20
CA PHE A 10 -1.28 5.91 -44.43
C PHE A 10 -1.57 6.20 -42.95
N TYR A 11 -1.78 5.16 -42.14
CA TYR A 11 -1.44 5.25 -40.72
C TYR A 11 0.06 5.01 -40.63
N SER A 12 0.83 6.06 -40.90
CA SER A 12 2.28 6.07 -40.82
C SER A 12 2.73 6.15 -39.37
N LEU A 13 3.44 5.10 -38.95
CA LEU A 13 4.71 5.15 -38.23
C LEU A 13 5.07 6.49 -37.54
N GLN A 14 5.14 6.50 -36.22
CA GLN A 14 6.40 6.51 -35.44
C GLN A 14 6.20 7.20 -34.08
N LEU A 15 6.55 6.44 -33.04
CA LEU A 15 6.58 6.82 -31.63
C LEU A 15 7.57 7.97 -31.37
N LEU A 16 7.39 8.62 -30.21
CA LEU A 16 8.24 9.64 -29.55
C LEU A 16 7.94 11.12 -29.85
N SER A 17 6.91 11.68 -29.20
CA SER A 17 7.02 13.00 -28.56
C SER A 17 6.02 13.21 -27.41
N TRP A 18 5.78 12.18 -26.59
CA TRP A 18 5.33 12.45 -25.22
C TRP A 18 6.54 12.95 -24.43
N SER A 19 6.67 14.27 -24.19
CA SER A 19 7.43 14.81 -23.04
C SER A 19 7.32 16.34 -22.86
N ILE A 20 7.44 17.17 -23.89
CA ILE A 20 7.94 18.55 -23.62
C ILE A 20 6.84 19.62 -23.48
N THR A 21 5.69 19.48 -24.14
CA THR A 21 4.70 20.58 -24.18
C THR A 21 3.85 20.73 -22.92
N VAL A 22 3.60 19.65 -22.16
CA VAL A 22 2.81 19.74 -20.91
C VAL A 22 3.62 20.37 -19.77
N ALA A 23 4.95 20.36 -19.84
CA ALA A 23 5.81 20.95 -18.82
C ALA A 23 6.01 22.47 -18.95
N MET A 24 5.68 23.10 -20.09
CA MET A 24 6.05 24.51 -20.35
C MET A 24 4.95 25.55 -20.12
N THR A 25 3.69 25.16 -19.87
CA THR A 25 2.57 26.12 -19.86
C THR A 25 1.91 26.39 -18.49
N LEU A 26 2.27 25.72 -17.40
CA LEU A 26 1.78 26.11 -16.07
C LEU A 26 2.91 26.25 -15.05
N GLY A 27 3.54 27.43 -15.09
CA GLY A 27 4.13 28.01 -13.89
C GLY A 27 3.04 28.68 -13.05
N LEU A 28 2.79 28.17 -11.85
CA LEU A 28 2.16 28.93 -10.76
C LEU A 28 2.89 28.62 -9.45
N LEU A 29 3.56 29.64 -8.91
CA LEU A 29 4.11 29.67 -7.57
C LEU A 29 2.99 29.45 -6.54
N VAL A 30 3.05 28.36 -5.78
CA VAL A 30 2.38 28.30 -4.48
C VAL A 30 3.38 27.91 -3.40
N ASN A 31 3.83 28.94 -2.68
CA ASN A 31 4.40 28.85 -1.35
C ASN A 31 3.28 28.43 -0.37
N ILE A 32 3.28 27.18 0.09
CA ILE A 32 2.36 26.69 1.13
C ILE A 32 3.19 26.22 2.35
N PRO A 33 2.89 26.66 3.58
CA PRO A 33 3.51 26.11 4.78
C PRO A 33 3.10 24.65 4.99
N LYS A 34 4.05 23.80 5.39
CA LYS A 34 3.84 22.37 5.66
C LYS A 34 2.81 22.16 6.79
N PRO A 35 1.72 21.39 6.61
CA PRO A 35 1.08 20.72 7.71
C PRO A 35 1.76 19.36 7.93
N VAL A 36 2.45 19.21 9.06
CA VAL A 36 2.82 17.89 9.57
C VAL A 36 1.56 17.29 10.20
N THR A 37 0.95 16.35 9.49
CA THR A 37 0.03 15.35 10.03
C THR A 37 0.21 14.11 9.17
N GLY A 38 0.54 12.98 9.80
CA GLY A 38 1.16 11.79 9.18
C GLY A 38 0.63 11.43 7.79
N GLN A 39 1.49 11.62 6.79
CA GLN A 39 1.29 11.09 5.45
C GLN A 39 1.49 9.58 5.51
N THR A 40 0.42 8.79 5.30
CA THR A 40 0.59 7.45 4.72
C THR A 40 1.16 7.64 3.33
N GLN A 41 2.46 7.45 3.24
CA GLN A 41 3.24 7.43 2.01
C GLN A 41 2.63 6.40 1.06
N PRO A 42 2.28 6.74 -0.20
CA PRO A 42 1.96 5.73 -1.18
C PRO A 42 3.25 4.96 -1.47
N THR A 43 3.37 3.77 -0.85
CA THR A 43 4.49 2.86 -1.10
C THR A 43 4.54 2.52 -2.58
N GLN A 44 5.75 2.58 -3.12
CA GLN A 44 6.03 2.43 -4.54
C GLN A 44 5.72 1.00 -5.01
N SER A 45 4.57 0.84 -5.68
CA SER A 45 4.04 -0.44 -6.17
C SER A 45 4.90 -1.18 -7.22
N ASN A 46 6.13 -0.73 -7.51
CA ASN A 46 6.94 -1.26 -8.61
C ASN A 46 8.27 -1.95 -8.19
N GLN A 47 8.52 -2.19 -6.89
CA GLN A 47 9.71 -2.95 -6.46
C GLN A 47 9.48 -3.90 -5.26
N GLN A 48 8.28 -3.99 -4.71
CA GLN A 48 8.00 -4.89 -3.59
C GLN A 48 7.91 -6.35 -4.06
N SER A 49 8.50 -7.27 -3.31
CA SER A 49 8.44 -8.70 -3.62
C SER A 49 6.99 -9.15 -3.79
N PRO A 50 6.69 -10.13 -4.67
CA PRO A 50 5.32 -10.61 -4.89
C PRO A 50 4.61 -11.02 -3.59
N GLU A 51 5.35 -11.54 -2.61
CA GLU A 51 4.86 -11.90 -1.29
C GLU A 51 4.40 -10.67 -0.49
N LEU A 52 5.18 -9.57 -0.48
CA LEU A 52 4.77 -8.33 0.19
C LEU A 52 3.53 -7.71 -0.45
N GLN A 53 3.42 -7.78 -1.77
CA GLN A 53 2.21 -7.33 -2.47
C GLN A 53 1.00 -8.18 -2.06
N GLU A 54 1.16 -9.49 -1.85
CA GLU A 54 0.10 -10.33 -1.31
C GLU A 54 -0.32 -9.89 0.10
N ALA A 55 0.65 -9.63 0.99
CA ALA A 55 0.36 -9.15 2.35
C ALA A 55 -0.40 -7.81 2.35
N GLU A 56 -0.03 -6.87 1.47
CA GLU A 56 -0.74 -5.60 1.30
C GLU A 56 -2.17 -5.80 0.80
N ARG A 57 -2.39 -6.69 -0.16
CA ARG A 57 -3.74 -7.01 -0.65
C ARG A 57 -4.58 -7.63 0.45
N LEU A 58 -4.00 -8.52 1.26
CA LEU A 58 -4.67 -9.09 2.43
C LEU A 58 -5.04 -8.00 3.43
N ASN A 59 -4.15 -7.04 3.71
CA ASN A 59 -4.45 -5.90 4.58
C ASN A 59 -5.60 -5.04 4.04
N GLN A 60 -5.62 -4.76 2.73
CA GLN A 60 -6.73 -4.04 2.11
C GLN A 60 -8.06 -4.78 2.28
N GLN A 61 -8.06 -6.11 2.16
CA GLN A 61 -9.24 -6.93 2.38
C GLN A 61 -9.65 -6.96 3.86
N VAL A 62 -8.69 -7.06 4.78
CA VAL A 62 -8.92 -6.99 6.23
C VAL A 62 -9.61 -5.68 6.58
N GLU A 63 -9.14 -4.55 6.05
CA GLU A 63 -9.76 -3.24 6.27
C GLU A 63 -11.21 -3.21 5.76
N GLN A 64 -11.46 -3.74 4.57
CA GLN A 64 -12.83 -3.82 4.04
C GLN A 64 -13.75 -4.66 4.92
N LEU A 65 -13.26 -5.79 5.44
CA LEU A 65 -14.01 -6.65 6.35
C LEU A 65 -14.22 -5.99 7.71
N TYR A 66 -13.24 -5.23 8.21
CA TYR A 66 -13.34 -4.44 9.42
C TYR A 66 -14.47 -3.40 9.30
N GLN A 67 -14.51 -2.65 8.20
CA GLN A 67 -15.59 -1.69 7.94
C GLN A 67 -16.97 -2.35 7.81
N GLN A 68 -17.03 -3.62 7.43
CA GLN A 68 -18.26 -4.42 7.40
C GLN A 68 -18.60 -5.05 8.76
N GLY A 69 -17.78 -4.88 9.79
CA GLY A 69 -17.92 -5.54 11.10
C GLY A 69 -17.63 -7.04 11.09
N LYS A 70 -17.04 -7.57 10.00
CA LYS A 70 -16.78 -9.00 9.80
C LYS A 70 -15.42 -9.41 10.36
N TYR A 71 -15.23 -9.19 11.66
CA TYR A 71 -13.94 -9.42 12.31
C TYR A 71 -13.48 -10.89 12.26
N THR A 72 -14.41 -11.84 12.35
CA THR A 72 -14.09 -13.28 12.31
C THR A 72 -13.52 -13.71 10.96
N GLU A 73 -13.96 -13.09 9.86
CA GLU A 73 -13.42 -13.33 8.52
C GLU A 73 -12.07 -12.61 8.32
N ALA A 74 -11.89 -11.47 8.97
CA ALA A 74 -10.68 -10.65 8.85
C ALA A 74 -9.47 -11.24 9.60
N ILE A 75 -9.66 -11.83 10.78
CA ILE A 75 -8.59 -12.38 11.63
C ILE A 75 -7.65 -13.32 10.86
N PRO A 76 -8.12 -14.40 10.19
CA PRO A 76 -7.21 -15.33 9.51
C PRO A 76 -6.44 -14.67 8.35
N LEU A 77 -7.02 -13.64 7.72
CA LEU A 77 -6.33 -12.89 6.66
C LEU A 77 -5.23 -11.98 7.24
N ALA A 78 -5.50 -11.36 8.39
CA ALA A 78 -4.53 -10.55 9.11
C ALA A 78 -3.38 -11.41 9.67
N GLU A 79 -3.66 -12.61 10.18
CA GLU A 79 -2.63 -13.58 10.59
C GLU A 79 -1.74 -13.99 9.41
N LYS A 80 -2.34 -14.23 8.24
CA LYS A 80 -1.59 -14.56 7.02
C LYS A 80 -0.71 -13.39 6.56
N ALA A 81 -1.23 -12.17 6.55
CA ALA A 81 -0.47 -10.98 6.21
C ALA A 81 0.72 -10.79 7.17
N LEU A 82 0.49 -10.94 8.47
CA LEU A 82 1.53 -10.88 9.49
C LEU A 82 2.65 -11.91 9.25
N ALA A 83 2.28 -13.17 8.98
CA ALA A 83 3.26 -14.22 8.70
C ALA A 83 4.14 -13.90 7.48
N ILE A 84 3.57 -13.28 6.44
CA ILE A 84 4.33 -12.84 5.27
C ILE A 84 5.28 -11.69 5.64
N TYR A 85 4.80 -10.66 6.36
CA TYR A 85 5.66 -9.57 6.80
C TYR A 85 6.81 -10.05 7.67
N GLU A 86 6.57 -10.97 8.60
CA GLU A 86 7.63 -11.56 9.42
C GLU A 86 8.66 -12.34 8.61
N LYS A 87 8.20 -13.08 7.60
CA LYS A 87 9.08 -13.87 6.71
C LYS A 87 9.96 -12.97 5.86
N VAL A 88 9.40 -11.91 5.27
CA VAL A 88 10.09 -11.10 4.26
C VAL A 88 10.89 -9.96 4.89
N LEU A 89 10.33 -9.28 5.90
CA LEU A 89 10.92 -8.08 6.51
C LEU A 89 11.65 -8.38 7.82
N GLY A 90 11.34 -9.52 8.44
CA GLY A 90 11.85 -9.89 9.77
C GLY A 90 10.94 -9.44 10.91
N LYS A 91 11.03 -10.15 12.03
CA LYS A 91 10.11 -10.03 13.18
C LYS A 91 10.15 -8.70 13.93
N GLU A 92 11.19 -7.90 13.72
CA GLU A 92 11.39 -6.59 14.38
C GLU A 92 11.15 -5.42 13.42
N HIS A 93 10.64 -5.68 12.22
CA HIS A 93 10.36 -4.61 11.26
C HIS A 93 9.17 -3.73 11.73
N PRO A 94 9.20 -2.40 11.52
CA PRO A 94 8.07 -1.53 11.86
C PRO A 94 6.73 -1.94 11.23
N ASP A 95 6.74 -2.49 10.01
CA ASP A 95 5.52 -2.99 9.36
C ASP A 95 4.95 -4.24 10.04
N VAL A 96 5.80 -5.09 10.64
CA VAL A 96 5.34 -6.20 11.48
C VAL A 96 4.65 -5.65 12.72
N ALA A 97 5.16 -4.57 13.32
CA ALA A 97 4.47 -3.91 14.44
C ALA A 97 3.11 -3.36 14.03
N THR A 98 2.99 -2.76 12.85
CA THR A 98 1.69 -2.29 12.31
C THR A 98 0.73 -3.45 12.07
N SER A 99 1.19 -4.55 11.48
CA SER A 99 0.35 -5.73 11.24
C SER A 99 -0.12 -6.40 12.55
N LEU A 100 0.75 -6.48 13.57
CA LEU A 100 0.40 -6.94 14.92
C LEU A 100 -0.68 -6.06 15.56
N ASN A 101 -0.55 -4.73 15.44
CA ASN A 101 -1.51 -3.77 15.97
C ASN A 101 -2.89 -3.93 15.30
N ASN A 102 -2.91 -4.16 13.99
CA ASN A 102 -4.15 -4.36 13.24
C ASN A 102 -4.85 -5.66 13.67
N LEU A 103 -4.10 -6.77 13.81
CA LEU A 103 -4.63 -8.03 14.30
C LEU A 103 -5.16 -7.90 15.74
N ALA A 104 -4.46 -7.16 16.60
CA ALA A 104 -4.90 -6.87 17.95
C ALA A 104 -6.23 -6.09 17.98
N GLY A 105 -6.40 -5.09 17.10
CA GLY A 105 -7.64 -4.33 16.98
C GLY A 105 -8.83 -5.16 16.50
N LEU A 106 -8.59 -6.18 15.67
CA LEU A 106 -9.63 -7.15 15.28
C LEU A 106 -10.13 -7.95 16.49
N TYR A 107 -9.23 -8.46 17.33
CA TYR A 107 -9.62 -9.17 18.54
C TYR A 107 -10.29 -8.26 19.57
N GLU A 108 -9.83 -7.02 19.70
CA GLU A 108 -10.46 -6.03 20.57
C GLU A 108 -11.90 -5.74 20.14
N SER A 109 -12.14 -5.61 18.83
CA SER A 109 -13.47 -5.39 18.26
C SER A 109 -14.44 -6.56 18.47
N GLN A 110 -13.90 -7.76 18.74
CA GLN A 110 -14.67 -8.93 19.16
C GLN A 110 -14.83 -9.05 20.69
N GLY A 111 -14.23 -8.15 21.46
CA GLY A 111 -14.16 -8.24 22.92
C GLY A 111 -13.17 -9.27 23.45
N ASN A 112 -12.30 -9.83 22.60
CA ASN A 112 -11.28 -10.80 23.00
C ASN A 112 -9.97 -10.10 23.37
N TYR A 113 -9.98 -9.43 24.52
CA TYR A 113 -8.81 -8.71 25.03
C TYR A 113 -7.64 -9.63 25.36
N SER A 114 -7.89 -10.87 25.79
CA SER A 114 -6.84 -11.86 26.09
C SER A 114 -5.98 -12.23 24.88
N SER A 115 -6.55 -12.22 23.67
CA SER A 115 -5.78 -12.42 22.44
C SER A 115 -5.15 -11.12 21.93
N SER A 116 -5.75 -9.96 22.21
CA SER A 116 -5.32 -8.65 21.73
C SER A 116 -4.09 -8.11 22.48
N GLU A 117 -4.10 -8.16 23.81
CA GLU A 117 -3.05 -7.63 24.69
C GLU A 117 -1.62 -8.07 24.30
N PRO A 118 -1.31 -9.37 24.14
CA PRO A 118 0.05 -9.80 23.80
C PRO A 118 0.52 -9.27 22.44
N LEU A 119 -0.39 -9.05 21.50
CA LEU A 119 -0.08 -8.53 20.17
C LEU A 119 0.28 -7.04 20.24
N TYR A 120 -0.48 -6.25 21.01
CA TYR A 120 -0.15 -4.84 21.26
C TYR A 120 1.18 -4.68 21.99
N LEU A 121 1.44 -5.49 23.03
CA LEU A 121 2.71 -5.46 23.76
C LEU A 121 3.90 -5.75 22.83
N ARG A 122 3.74 -6.73 21.93
CA ARG A 122 4.79 -7.04 20.95
C ARG A 122 4.97 -5.90 19.93
N SER A 123 3.89 -5.31 19.43
CA SER A 123 3.95 -4.14 18.53
C SER A 123 4.70 -2.97 19.18
N LEU A 124 4.36 -2.67 20.44
CA LEU A 124 4.99 -1.61 21.22
C LEU A 124 6.50 -1.85 21.37
N ALA A 125 6.89 -3.06 21.79
CA ALA A 125 8.30 -3.40 21.97
C ALA A 125 9.13 -3.22 20.67
N ILE A 126 8.55 -3.52 19.50
CA ILE A 126 9.22 -3.30 18.20
C ILE A 126 9.37 -1.80 17.91
N ARG A 127 8.32 -1.01 18.16
CA ARG A 127 8.34 0.44 17.95
C ARG A 127 9.35 1.12 18.86
N GLU A 128 9.37 0.77 20.14
CA GLU A 128 10.32 1.31 21.13
C GLU A 128 11.78 1.05 20.73
N LYS A 129 12.09 -0.18 20.28
CA LYS A 129 13.40 -0.50 19.72
C LYS A 129 13.75 0.36 18.51
N SER A 130 12.79 0.58 17.61
CA SER A 130 13.00 1.37 16.39
C SER A 130 13.24 2.87 16.67
N PHE A 131 12.76 3.40 17.81
CA PHE A 131 12.98 4.80 18.21
C PHE A 131 14.20 5.01 19.12
N SER A 132 14.78 3.93 19.67
CA SER A 132 15.90 4.00 20.62
C SER A 132 17.28 3.90 19.95
N VAL A 133 17.36 4.12 18.63
CA VAL A 133 18.59 4.03 17.81
C VAL A 133 19.09 5.41 17.39
#